data_AF-A0A2Z2KQM7-F1
#
_entry.id   AF-A0A2Z2KQM7-F1
#
_cell.length_a   1.000
_cell.length_b   1.000
_cell.length_c   1.000
_cell.angle_alpha   90.00
_cell.angle_beta   90.00
_cell.angle_gamma   90.00
#
_symmetry.space_group_name_H-M   'P 1'
#
loop_
_entity.id
_entity.type
_entity.pdbx_description
1 polymer ?
#
loop_
_entity_poly.entity_id
_entity_poly.type
_entity_poly.pdbx_seq_one_letter_code
_entity_poly.pdbx_strand_id
1 'polypeptide(L)'
;MKLIENWEQINKNIYSLEVYKRLDTHRKEYNDYIVQGICFVVTLDNNGDHIFSPSRFIGYEKNSFVRHKDNENKHGRETNDIINKTLGKEPVENERLLQIYKEFCERNEIEYREKGAFGSTRKFWVYN
;
A
#
# COMPACT_ATOMS: atom_id res chain seq x y z
N MET A 1 6.64 12.00 10.19
CA MET A 1 7.68 10.93 10.07
C MET A 1 8.61 11.26 8.91
N LYS A 2 9.86 10.76 8.90
CA LYS A 2 10.76 10.95 7.75
C LYS A 2 10.29 10.10 6.56
N LEU A 3 10.40 10.64 5.34
CA LEU A 3 10.08 9.94 4.09
C LEU A 3 11.18 8.94 3.73
N ILE A 4 10.82 7.93 2.93
CA ILE A 4 11.80 7.02 2.34
C ILE A 4 12.74 7.74 1.36
N GLU A 5 13.88 7.14 1.06
CA GLU A 5 14.89 7.68 0.14
C GLU A 5 15.20 6.72 -1.02
N ASN A 6 14.86 5.44 -0.88
CA ASN A 6 15.21 4.41 -1.86
C ASN A 6 14.25 3.20 -1.82
N TRP A 7 14.39 2.33 -2.82
CA TRP A 7 13.59 1.12 -2.96
C TRP A 7 13.73 0.17 -1.77
N GLU A 8 14.93 0.02 -1.20
CA GLU A 8 15.17 -0.91 -0.10
C GLU A 8 14.28 -0.59 1.12
N GLN A 9 14.07 0.70 1.40
CA GLN A 9 13.19 1.14 2.48
C GLN A 9 11.71 0.89 2.15
N ILE A 10 11.28 1.09 0.90
CA ILE A 10 9.94 0.71 0.45
C ILE A 10 9.75 -0.79 0.66
N ASN A 11 10.67 -1.62 0.17
CA ASN A 11 10.60 -3.08 0.25
C ASN A 11 10.56 -3.58 1.70
N LYS A 12 11.32 -2.97 2.62
CA LYS A 12 11.25 -3.27 4.06
C LYS A 12 9.87 -2.98 4.66
N ASN A 13 9.23 -1.89 4.25
CA ASN A 13 7.88 -1.57 4.69
C ASN A 13 6.83 -2.52 4.09
N ILE A 14 6.98 -2.93 2.82
CA ILE A 14 6.13 -3.96 2.17
C ILE A 14 6.23 -5.27 2.96
N TYR A 15 7.45 -5.72 3.26
CA TYR A 15 7.67 -6.93 4.06
C TYR A 15 6.99 -6.83 5.43
N SER A 16 7.15 -5.70 6.11
CA SER A 16 6.52 -5.47 7.43
C SER A 16 4.99 -5.52 7.34
N LEU A 17 4.42 -4.93 6.29
CA LEU A 17 2.98 -4.94 6.01
C LEU A 17 2.46 -6.38 5.77
N GLU A 18 3.21 -7.18 5.02
CA GLU A 18 2.89 -8.59 4.76
C GLU A 18 3.02 -9.48 6.00
N VAL A 19 3.93 -9.15 6.93
CA VAL A 19 3.96 -9.79 8.25
C VAL A 19 2.70 -9.44 9.04
N TYR A 20 2.29 -8.17 9.08
CA TYR A 20 1.06 -7.76 9.78
C TYR A 20 -0.20 -8.41 9.22
N LYS A 21 -0.27 -8.63 7.91
CA LYS A 21 -1.38 -9.37 7.26
C LYS A 21 -1.63 -10.74 7.89
N ARG A 22 -0.57 -11.41 8.36
CA ARG A 22 -0.63 -12.78 8.92
C ARG A 22 -0.91 -12.81 10.42
N LEU A 23 -0.95 -11.66 11.08
CA LEU A 23 -1.16 -11.56 12.52
C LEU A 23 -2.61 -11.16 12.81
N ASP A 24 -3.38 -12.05 13.43
CA ASP A 24 -4.79 -11.79 13.73
C ASP A 24 -5.01 -10.54 14.59
N THR A 25 -4.06 -10.21 15.48
CA THR A 25 -4.07 -8.99 16.29
C THR A 25 -4.06 -7.70 15.46
N HIS A 26 -3.56 -7.76 14.23
CA HIS A 26 -3.39 -6.63 13.33
C HIS A 26 -4.33 -6.66 12.13
N ARG A 27 -5.14 -7.73 11.98
CA ARG A 27 -6.03 -7.94 10.83
C ARG A 27 -6.94 -6.75 10.56
N LYS A 28 -7.60 -6.21 11.58
CA LYS A 28 -8.50 -5.06 11.41
C LYS A 28 -7.77 -3.83 10.86
N GLU A 29 -6.62 -3.50 11.43
CA GLU A 29 -5.84 -2.33 11.04
C GLU A 29 -5.24 -2.48 9.64
N TYR A 30 -4.77 -3.68 9.30
CA TYR A 30 -4.36 -4.03 7.95
C TYR A 30 -5.49 -3.82 6.94
N ASN A 31 -6.67 -4.40 7.21
CA ASN A 31 -7.83 -4.28 6.35
C ASN A 31 -8.23 -2.82 6.16
N ASP A 32 -8.26 -2.02 7.23
CA ASP A 32 -8.58 -0.60 7.17
C ASP A 32 -7.61 0.16 6.23
N TYR A 33 -6.31 -0.14 6.28
CA TYR A 33 -5.31 0.49 5.41
C TYR A 33 -5.44 0.09 3.95
N ILE A 34 -5.76 -1.17 3.67
CA ILE A 34 -6.04 -1.64 2.31
C ILE A 34 -7.29 -0.95 1.76
N VAL A 35 -8.41 -1.01 2.49
CA VAL A 35 -9.70 -0.45 2.06
C VAL A 35 -9.60 1.05 1.80
N GLN A 36 -8.96 1.81 2.70
CA GLN A 36 -8.82 3.26 2.59
C GLN A 36 -7.75 3.72 1.60
N GLY A 37 -6.84 2.83 1.19
CA GLY A 37 -5.77 3.14 0.25
C GLY A 37 -6.30 3.76 -1.04
N ILE A 38 -5.48 4.57 -1.71
CA ILE A 38 -5.82 5.16 -3.03
C ILE A 38 -4.76 4.76 -4.03
N CYS A 39 -3.48 5.05 -3.71
CA CYS A 39 -2.36 4.63 -4.54
C CYS A 39 -1.66 3.42 -3.91
N PHE A 40 -1.30 2.43 -4.72
CA PHE A 40 -0.64 1.19 -4.29
C PHE A 40 0.61 0.92 -5.12
N VAL A 41 1.69 0.55 -4.45
CA VAL A 41 2.79 -0.15 -5.12
C VAL A 41 2.42 -1.63 -5.19
N VAL A 42 2.46 -2.17 -6.40
CA VAL A 42 2.11 -3.57 -6.72
C VAL A 42 3.39 -4.32 -7.03
N THR A 43 3.65 -5.37 -6.25
CA THR A 43 4.76 -6.31 -6.43
C THR A 43 4.22 -7.73 -6.51
N LEU A 44 5.09 -8.70 -6.81
CA LEU A 44 4.76 -10.12 -6.71
C LEU A 44 5.39 -10.72 -5.45
N ASP A 45 4.68 -11.67 -4.83
CA ASP A 45 5.25 -12.56 -3.83
C ASP A 45 6.04 -13.72 -4.48
N ASN A 46 6.61 -14.60 -3.66
CA ASN A 46 7.39 -15.74 -4.14
C ASN A 46 6.57 -16.78 -4.93
N ASN A 47 5.24 -16.74 -4.83
CA ASN A 47 4.33 -17.62 -5.56
C ASN A 47 3.82 -16.96 -6.86
N GLY A 48 4.19 -15.71 -7.13
CA GLY A 48 3.69 -14.93 -8.24
C GLY A 48 2.34 -14.25 -7.98
N ASP A 49 1.88 -14.20 -6.73
CA ASP A 49 0.66 -13.49 -6.34
C ASP A 49 0.93 -12.00 -6.17
N HIS A 50 -0.04 -11.17 -6.59
CA HIS A 50 0.08 -9.72 -6.47
C HIS A 50 -0.08 -9.26 -5.01
N ILE A 51 0.87 -8.46 -4.54
CA ILE A 51 0.82 -7.76 -3.25
C ILE A 51 0.44 -6.30 -3.52
N PHE A 52 -0.55 -5.78 -2.79
CA PHE A 52 -0.98 -4.38 -2.87
C PHE A 52 -0.57 -3.62 -1.62
N SER A 53 0.40 -2.71 -1.76
CA SER A 53 0.95 -1.97 -0.63
C SER A 53 0.54 -0.48 -0.66
N PRO A 54 -0.26 0.02 0.31
CA PRO A 54 -0.71 1.41 0.32
C PRO A 54 0.44 2.40 0.41
N SER A 55 0.48 3.38 -0.50
CA SER A 55 1.59 4.35 -0.62
C SER A 55 1.89 5.08 0.68
N ARG A 56 0.84 5.52 1.40
CA ARG A 56 0.97 6.23 2.67
C ARG A 56 1.66 5.39 3.75
N PHE A 57 1.50 4.06 3.70
CA PHE A 57 2.16 3.17 4.66
C PHE A 57 3.64 2.97 4.29
N ILE A 58 3.93 2.69 3.02
CA ILE A 58 5.28 2.34 2.58
C ILE A 58 6.19 3.55 2.30
N GLY A 59 5.63 4.76 2.23
CA GLY A 59 6.37 5.99 1.93
C GLY A 59 7.11 6.64 3.11
N TYR A 60 7.00 6.09 4.33
CA TYR A 60 7.71 6.59 5.51
C TYR A 60 8.83 5.65 5.96
N GLU A 61 9.96 6.18 6.40
CA GLU A 61 11.09 5.36 6.86
C GLU A 61 10.74 4.54 8.11
N LYS A 62 11.04 3.23 8.07
CA LYS A 62 10.87 2.28 9.19
C LYS A 62 9.45 2.36 9.78
N ASN A 63 8.44 2.38 8.90
CA ASN A 63 7.07 2.53 9.34
C ASN A 63 6.57 1.25 10.02
N SER A 64 5.67 1.39 10.98
CA SER A 64 4.99 0.30 11.68
C SER A 64 3.54 0.73 11.94
N PHE A 65 2.66 -0.20 12.32
CA PHE A 65 1.25 0.12 12.61
C PHE A 65 1.13 1.19 13.72
N VAL A 66 1.89 1.04 14.81
CA VAL A 66 1.96 2.03 15.90
C VAL A 66 2.42 3.40 15.39
N ARG A 67 3.57 3.46 14.69
CA ARG A 67 4.10 4.75 14.19
C ARG A 67 3.18 5.38 13.16
N HIS A 68 2.55 4.57 12.32
CA HIS A 68 1.62 5.04 11.30
C HIS A 68 0.36 5.63 11.94
N LYS A 69 -0.17 4.98 12.96
CA LYS A 69 -1.33 5.45 13.73
C LYS A 69 -1.01 6.79 14.42
N ASP A 70 0.12 6.87 15.13
CA ASP A 70 0.54 8.04 15.90
C ASP A 70 0.98 9.24 15.04
N ASN A 71 1.28 9.02 13.75
CA ASN A 71 1.62 10.11 12.84
C ASN A 71 0.36 10.85 12.36
N GLU A 72 -0.07 11.87 13.09
CA GLU A 72 -1.23 12.71 12.73
C GLU A 72 -1.02 13.46 11.42
N ASN A 73 0.24 13.79 11.09
CA ASN A 73 0.62 14.52 9.88
C ASN A 73 0.86 13.61 8.66
N LYS A 74 0.42 12.34 8.70
CA LYS A 74 0.59 11.42 7.56
C LYS A 74 -0.19 11.90 6.34
N HIS A 75 0.50 12.17 5.24
CA HIS A 75 -0.09 12.75 4.05
C HIS A 75 0.27 11.96 2.79
N GLY A 76 -0.75 11.49 2.06
CA GLY A 76 -0.58 10.68 0.84
C GLY A 76 0.19 11.39 -0.28
N ARG A 77 -0.04 12.70 -0.48
CA ARG A 77 0.73 13.54 -1.42
C ARG A 77 2.24 13.41 -1.22
N GLU A 78 2.74 13.61 0.00
CA GLU A 78 4.18 13.51 0.30
C GLU A 78 4.74 12.11 0.00
N THR A 79 4.01 11.06 0.40
CA THR A 79 4.44 9.68 0.13
C THR A 79 4.39 9.35 -1.36
N ASN A 80 3.43 9.87 -2.10
CA ASN A 80 3.34 9.65 -3.54
C ASN A 80 4.50 10.35 -4.25
N ASP A 81 4.79 11.61 -3.92
CA ASP A 81 5.87 12.38 -4.54
C ASP A 81 7.23 11.68 -4.36
N ILE A 82 7.49 11.14 -3.16
CA ILE A 82 8.75 10.44 -2.92
C ILE A 82 8.80 9.07 -3.59
N ILE A 83 7.69 8.32 -3.62
CA ILE A 83 7.59 7.05 -4.33
C ILE A 83 7.78 7.26 -5.85
N ASN A 84 7.21 8.32 -6.42
CA ASN A 84 7.40 8.70 -7.82
C ASN A 84 8.87 8.92 -8.15
N LYS A 85 9.58 9.67 -7.30
CA LYS A 85 11.03 9.89 -7.43
C LYS A 85 11.81 8.59 -7.32
N THR A 86 11.44 7.72 -6.37
CA THR A 86 12.13 6.44 -6.17
C THR A 86 11.89 5.45 -7.31
N LEU A 87 10.68 5.40 -7.88
CA LEU A 87 10.30 4.45 -8.93
C LEU A 87 10.45 5.01 -10.35
N GLY A 88 10.73 6.31 -10.49
CA GLY A 88 10.88 7.01 -11.77
C GLY A 88 9.59 7.13 -12.59
N LYS A 89 8.41 6.97 -11.97
CA LYS A 89 7.11 7.00 -12.64
C LYS A 89 5.95 7.32 -11.70
N GLU A 90 4.85 7.77 -12.28
CA GLU A 90 3.59 8.08 -11.60
C GLU A 90 2.66 6.86 -11.48
N PRO A 91 1.77 6.80 -10.47
CA PRO A 91 0.76 5.75 -10.38
C PRO A 91 -0.36 6.02 -11.39
N VAL A 92 -0.83 4.97 -12.05
CA VAL A 92 -1.88 5.09 -13.08
C VAL A 92 -3.12 4.27 -12.74
N GLU A 93 -4.27 4.71 -13.25
CA GLU A 93 -5.47 3.89 -13.25
C GLU A 93 -5.27 2.70 -14.18
N ASN A 94 -5.66 1.51 -13.73
CA ASN A 94 -5.48 0.29 -14.50
C ASN A 94 -6.59 -0.70 -14.15
N GLU A 95 -7.51 -0.92 -15.09
CA GLU A 95 -8.70 -1.77 -14.88
C GLU A 95 -8.32 -3.22 -14.56
N ARG A 96 -7.28 -3.76 -15.20
CA ARG A 96 -6.80 -5.11 -14.93
C ARG A 96 -6.28 -5.24 -13.50
N LEU A 97 -5.48 -4.28 -13.02
CA LEU A 97 -5.00 -4.28 -11.65
C LEU A 97 -6.11 -4.02 -10.63
N LEU A 98 -7.14 -3.25 -10.99
CA LEU A 98 -8.31 -3.08 -10.15
C LEU A 98 -9.09 -4.39 -9.98
N GLN A 99 -9.24 -5.17 -11.05
CA GLN A 99 -9.84 -6.50 -11.00
C GLN A 99 -9.00 -7.47 -10.14
N ILE A 100 -7.67 -7.47 -10.32
CA ILE A 100 -6.77 -8.28 -9.48
C ILE A 100 -6.82 -7.82 -8.00
N TYR A 101 -6.96 -6.52 -7.75
CA TYR A 101 -7.14 -5.97 -6.40
C TYR A 101 -8.44 -6.45 -5.75
N LYS A 102 -9.54 -6.54 -6.52
CA LYS A 102 -10.80 -7.11 -6.05
C LYS A 102 -10.62 -8.57 -5.62
N GLU A 103 -10.00 -9.39 -6.47
CA GLU A 103 -9.72 -10.80 -6.15
C GLU A 103 -8.77 -10.93 -4.95
N PHE A 104 -7.78 -10.04 -4.83
CA PHE A 104 -6.90 -9.95 -3.68
C PHE A 104 -7.71 -9.66 -2.40
N CYS A 105 -8.65 -8.71 -2.44
CA CYS A 105 -9.51 -8.42 -1.28
C CYS A 105 -10.36 -9.63 -0.90
N GLU A 106 -10.99 -10.29 -1.87
CA GLU A 106 -11.82 -11.48 -1.66
C GLU A 106 -11.01 -12.63 -1.02
N ARG A 107 -9.82 -12.93 -1.55
CA ARG A 107 -8.93 -13.98 -1.02
C ARG A 107 -8.44 -13.72 0.41
N ASN A 108 -8.34 -12.45 0.80
CA ASN A 108 -7.85 -12.05 2.13
C ASN A 108 -8.98 -11.64 3.09
N GLU A 109 -10.25 -11.89 2.74
CA GLU A 109 -11.43 -11.54 3.55
C GLU A 109 -11.49 -10.04 3.90
N ILE A 110 -11.09 -9.21 2.94
CA ILE A 110 -11.12 -7.74 3.03
C ILE A 110 -12.37 -7.25 2.29
N GLU A 111 -13.11 -6.33 2.91
CA GLU A 111 -14.25 -5.67 2.26
C GLU A 111 -13.77 -4.93 1.01
N TYR A 112 -14.13 -5.43 -0.18
CA TYR A 112 -13.81 -4.73 -1.41
C TYR A 112 -14.60 -3.41 -1.52
N ARG A 113 -13.89 -2.33 -1.82
CA ARG A 113 -14.47 -1.05 -2.23
C ARG A 113 -13.86 -0.60 -3.54
N GLU A 114 -14.71 -0.37 -4.53
CA GLU A 114 -14.34 0.11 -5.86
C GLU A 114 -13.52 1.41 -5.79
N LYS A 115 -13.93 2.31 -4.90
CA LYS A 115 -13.25 3.58 -4.65
C LYS A 115 -12.50 3.55 -3.32
N GLY A 116 -11.36 4.24 -3.28
CA GLY A 116 -10.59 4.48 -2.07
C GLY A 116 -11.19 5.59 -1.21
N ALA A 117 -10.40 6.13 -0.27
CA ALA A 117 -10.83 7.25 0.56
C ALA A 117 -11.32 8.44 -0.29
N PHE A 118 -12.33 9.16 0.23
CA PHE A 118 -12.96 10.31 -0.41
C PHE A 118 -13.61 10.02 -1.79
N GLY A 119 -13.90 8.75 -2.10
CA GLY A 119 -14.47 8.36 -3.39
C GLY A 119 -13.46 8.41 -4.55
N SER A 120 -12.16 8.41 -4.25
CA SER A 120 -11.11 8.50 -5.27
C SER A 120 -10.93 7.18 -6.02
N THR A 121 -10.57 7.24 -7.30
CA THR A 121 -10.15 6.08 -8.09
C THR A 121 -8.82 5.54 -7.57
N ARG A 122 -8.64 4.22 -7.65
CA ARG A 122 -7.39 3.56 -7.25
C ARG A 122 -6.35 3.68 -8.36
N LYS A 123 -5.09 3.91 -7.97
CA LYS A 123 -3.96 4.06 -8.89
C LYS A 123 -2.81 3.15 -8.47
N PHE A 124 -2.01 2.71 -9.43
CA PHE A 124 -1.02 1.66 -9.20
C PHE A 124 0.35 2.02 -9.79
N TRP A 125 1.41 1.79 -9.02
CA TRP A 125 2.74 1.57 -9.58
C TRP A 125 2.95 0.06 -9.70
N VAL A 126 3.32 -0.43 -10.87
CA VAL A 126 3.79 -1.81 -11.03
C VAL A 126 5.29 -1.84 -10.85
N TYR A 127 5.80 -2.66 -9.94
CA TYR A 127 7.23 -2.85 -9.74
C TYR A 127 7.57 -4.34 -9.80
N ASN A 128 8.44 -4.70 -10.75
CA ASN A 128 8.88 -6.06 -11.03
C ASN A 128 10.24 -6.32 -10.39
#